data_AF-A0A7Z6ZS89-F1
#
_entry.id   AF-A0A7Z6ZS89-F1
#
_cell.length_a   1.000
_cell.length_b   1.000
_cell.length_c   1.000
_cell.angle_alpha   90.00
_cell.angle_beta   90.00
_cell.angle_gamma   90.00
#
_symmetry.space_group_name_H-M   'P 1'
#
loop_
_entity.id
_entity.type
_entity.pdbx_description
1 polymer ?
#
loop_
_entity_poly.entity_id
_entity_poly.type
_entity_poly.pdbx_seq_one_letter_code
_entity_poly.pdbx_strand_id
1 'polypeptide(L)' 'MSEKDSEHEAEAEKSNQAAGSRIGFGLIIGVTFGIIFDNLATGIALGLIFGVAVDASAKKRAPKE' A
#
# COMPACT_ATOMS: atom_id res chain seq x y z
N MET A 1 -7.74 31.20 16.49
CA MET A 1 -6.98 30.03 16.95
C MET A 1 -7.89 28.83 16.83
N SER A 2 -7.68 27.83 15.99
CA SER A 2 -6.52 27.41 15.18
C SER A 2 -7.07 26.86 13.86
N GLU A 3 -6.54 27.32 12.74
CA GLU A 3 -5.56 26.61 11.89
C GLU A 3 -6.15 25.31 11.33
N LYS A 4 -6.57 25.25 10.06
CA LYS A 4 -5.78 25.34 8.81
C LYS A 4 -5.33 23.94 8.38
N ASP A 5 -6.02 23.49 7.33
CA ASP A 5 -5.55 22.65 6.21
C ASP A 5 -4.97 21.25 6.47
N SER A 6 -5.37 20.38 5.55
CA SER A 6 -4.69 19.15 5.12
C SER A 6 -5.01 17.94 6.01
N GLU A 7 -5.36 16.78 5.48
CA GLU A 7 -4.80 16.16 4.28
C GLU A 7 -5.86 15.31 3.58
N HIS A 8 -6.06 15.64 2.31
CA HIS A 8 -6.30 14.75 1.18
C HIS A 8 -6.53 13.27 1.56
N GLU A 9 -7.79 12.93 1.82
CA GLU A 9 -8.22 11.54 1.86
C GLU A 9 -8.12 11.02 0.43
N ALA A 10 -6.94 10.45 0.14
CA ALA A 10 -6.65 9.74 -1.08
C ALA A 10 -7.74 8.69 -1.28
N GLU A 11 -8.62 9.03 -2.21
CA GLU A 11 -9.64 8.19 -2.81
C GLU A 11 -8.91 6.98 -3.42
N ALA A 12 -8.64 5.96 -2.60
CA ALA A 12 -8.26 4.64 -3.10
C ALA A 12 -9.53 3.89 -3.54
N GLU A 13 -10.35 4.56 -4.36
CA GLU A 13 -11.40 3.91 -5.13
C GLU A 13 -10.74 3.03 -6.20
N LYS A 14 -11.06 1.73 -6.14
CA LYS A 14 -10.94 0.72 -7.20
C LYS A 14 -9.56 0.46 -7.83
N SER A 15 -9.08 -0.76 -7.62
CA SER A 15 -8.58 -1.56 -8.76
C SER A 15 -9.08 -3.00 -8.69
N ASN A 16 -10.29 -3.19 -9.22
CA ASN A 16 -10.72 -4.50 -9.72
C ASN A 16 -10.04 -4.72 -11.08
N GLN A 17 -8.93 -5.46 -11.08
CA GLN A 17 -8.61 -6.55 -12.01
C GLN A 17 -7.10 -6.79 -12.12
N ALA A 18 -6.70 -7.98 -11.70
CA ALA A 18 -5.78 -8.84 -12.44
C ALA A 18 -4.35 -8.33 -12.74
N ALA A 19 -3.75 -7.49 -11.89
CA ALA A 19 -2.31 -7.22 -11.92
C ALA A 19 -1.72 -7.35 -10.50
N GLY A 20 -0.83 -8.33 -10.26
CA GLY A 20 0.04 -8.31 -9.08
C GLY A 20 -0.57 -8.81 -7.76
N SER A 21 -0.77 -10.13 -7.66
CA SER A 21 -1.20 -10.85 -6.44
C SER A 21 -0.42 -10.53 -5.15
N ARG A 22 0.75 -9.88 -5.22
CA ARG A 22 1.60 -9.50 -4.07
C ARG A 22 1.34 -8.09 -3.53
N ILE A 23 0.95 -7.13 -4.39
CA ILE A 23 0.69 -5.75 -3.95
C ILE A 23 -0.57 -5.71 -3.09
N GLY A 24 -1.61 -6.48 -3.46
CA GLY A 24 -2.82 -6.61 -2.65
C GLY A 24 -2.56 -7.15 -1.24
N PHE A 25 -1.59 -8.06 -1.07
CA PHE A 25 -1.23 -8.60 0.23
C PHE A 25 -0.55 -7.56 1.12
N GLY A 26 0.37 -6.77 0.55
CA GLY A 26 0.98 -5.64 1.24
C GLY A 26 -0.04 -4.60 1.67
N LEU A 27 -1.04 -4.33 0.83
CA LEU A 27 -2.08 -3.34 1.09
C LEU A 27 -3.03 -3.78 2.22
N ILE A 28 -3.48 -5.04 2.24
CA ILE A 28 -4.33 -5.58 3.33
C ILE A 28 -3.62 -5.52 4.68
N ILE A 29 -2.35 -5.94 4.72
CA ILE A 29 -1.51 -5.88 5.92
C ILE A 29 -1.36 -4.42 6.36
N GLY A 30 -1.01 -3.54 5.43
CA GLY A 30 -0.83 -2.12 5.69
C GLY A 30 -2.08 -1.44 6.27
N VAL A 31 -3.25 -1.67 5.66
CA VAL A 31 -4.53 -1.13 6.14
C VAL A 31 -4.85 -1.68 7.54
N THR A 32 -4.65 -2.97 7.78
CA THR A 32 -4.91 -3.59 9.09
C THR A 32 -4.04 -2.94 10.18
N PHE A 33 -2.75 -2.75 9.92
CA PHE A 33 -1.87 -2.04 10.84
C PHE A 33 -2.24 -0.56 10.98
N GLY A 34 -2.63 0.10 9.89
CA GLY A 34 -3.07 1.49 9.92
C GLY A 34 -4.28 1.73 10.82
N ILE A 35 -5.25 0.80 10.81
CA ILE A 35 -6.42 0.85 11.70
C ILE A 35 -6.00 0.63 13.16
N ILE A 36 -5.10 -0.33 13.44
CA ILE A 36 -4.61 -0.59 14.81
C ILE A 36 -3.90 0.63 15.41
N PHE A 37 -3.19 1.40 14.59
CA PHE A 37 -2.45 2.58 15.03
C PHE A 37 -3.23 3.90 14.90
N ASP A 38 -4.53 3.85 14.53
CA ASP A 38 -5.33 5.03 14.16
C ASP A 38 -4.63 5.96 13.16
N ASN A 39 -3.75 5.37 12.33
CA ASN A 39 -2.92 6.07 11.37
C ASN A 39 -2.88 5.28 10.05
N LEU A 40 -3.98 5.40 9.31
CA LEU A 40 -4.17 4.75 8.02
C LEU A 40 -3.07 5.11 7.02
N ALA A 41 -2.63 6.37 7.02
CA ALA A 41 -1.58 6.86 6.13
C ALA A 41 -0.27 6.08 6.33
N THR A 42 0.15 5.90 7.59
CA THR A 42 1.36 5.15 7.93
C THR A 42 1.20 3.67 7.59
N GLY A 43 0.05 3.08 7.89
CA GLY A 43 -0.25 1.69 7.57
C GLY A 43 -0.18 1.39 6.06
N ILE A 44 -0.87 2.19 5.24
CA ILE A 44 -0.87 2.05 3.79
C ILE A 44 0.52 2.30 3.21
N ALA A 45 1.24 3.33 3.68
CA ALA A 45 2.61 3.62 3.24
C ALA A 45 3.55 2.44 3.50
N LEU A 46 3.51 1.86 4.70
CA LEU A 46 4.30 0.67 5.03
C LEU A 46 3.89 -0.53 4.16
N GLY A 47 2.59 -0.81 4.06
CA GLY A 47 2.06 -1.90 3.26
C GLY A 47 2.45 -1.82 1.79
N LEU A 48 2.44 -0.63 1.20
CA LEU A 48 2.87 -0.37 -0.17
C LEU A 48 4.38 -0.50 -0.33
N ILE A 49 5.19 0.05 0.58
CA ILE A 49 6.66 -0.09 0.55
C ILE A 49 7.05 -1.57 0.57
N PHE A 50 6.46 -2.36 1.47
CA PHE A 50 6.72 -3.80 1.54
C PHE A 50 6.18 -4.54 0.32
N GLY A 51 4.95 -4.27 -0.11
CA GLY A 51 4.33 -4.91 -1.28
C GLY A 51 5.10 -4.65 -2.57
N VAL A 52 5.52 -3.41 -2.81
CA VAL A 52 6.31 -3.00 -3.98
C VAL A 52 7.75 -3.50 -3.89
N ALA A 53 8.39 -3.46 -2.71
CA ALA A 53 9.75 -3.98 -2.55
C ALA A 53 9.83 -5.50 -2.82
N VAL A 54 8.85 -6.26 -2.35
CA VAL A 54 8.74 -7.70 -2.62
C VAL A 54 8.47 -7.95 -4.10
N ASP A 55 7.59 -7.17 -4.72
CA ASP A 55 7.29 -7.30 -6.15
C ASP A 55 8.49 -6.94 -7.05
N ALA A 56 9.17 -5.84 -6.75
CA ALA A 56 10.38 -5.40 -7.44
C ALA A 56 11.53 -6.42 -7.30
N SER A 57 11.65 -7.05 -6.13
CA SER A 57 12.64 -8.10 -5.87
C SER A 57 12.30 -9.41 -6.61
N ALA A 58 11.01 -9.75 -6.71
CA ALA A 58 10.55 -10.92 -7.44
C ALA A 58 10.67 -10.75 -8.96
N LYS A 59 10.53 -9.52 -9.49
CA LYS A 59 10.75 -9.22 -10.92
C LYS A 59 12.19 -9.45 -11.38
N LYS A 60 13.18 -9.35 -10.48
CA LYS A 60 14.58 -9.72 -10.75
C LYS A 60 14.81 -11.23 -10.88
N ARG A 61 13.86 -12.06 -10.45
CA ARG A 61 13.94 -13.53 -10.49
C ARG A 61 12.98 -14.17 -11.50
N ALA A 62 12.43 -13.41 -12.44
CA ALA A 62 11.85 -14.02 -13.62
C ALA A 62 13.03 -14.55 -14.46
N PRO A 63 13.26 -15.88 -14.55
CA PRO A 63 14.20 -16.41 -15.53
C PRO A 63 13.74 -15.90 -16.89
N LYS A 64 14.57 -15.07 -17.52
CA LYS A 64 14.52 -14.92 -18.96
C LYS A 64 15.05 -16.24 -19.50
N GLU A 65 14.17 -17.01 -20.12
CA GLU A 65 14.53 -18.15 -20.97
C GLU A 65 15.61 -17.76 -21.99
#